data_AF-A0A942VZP6-F1
#
_entry.id   AF-A0A942VZP6-F1
#
_cell.length_a   1.000
_cell.length_b   1.000
_cell.length_c   1.000
_cell.angle_alpha   90.00
_cell.angle_beta   90.00
_cell.angle_gamma   90.00
#
_symmetry.space_group_name_H-M   'P 1'
#
loop_
_entity.id
_entity.type
_entity.pdbx_description
1 polymer ?
#
loop_
_entity_poly.entity_id
_entity_poly.type
_entity_poly.pdbx_seq_one_letter_code
_entity_poly.pdbx_strand_id
1 'polypeptide(L)'
;LDIVYMHNLMNLSYLVMTDSGGLQEEVPSMGKPVLVLRNVTERPEGVEAGTLKLAGVNEDEIYAEAKDLLDNKESYDIMVAAKNPFGDGYAADRIVEAIRYYFGLRKDRPEDY
;
A
#
# COMPACT_ATOMS: atom_id res chain seq x y z
N LEU A 1 -12.19 11.24 11.30
CA LEU A 1 -12.70 11.69 10.00
C LEU A 1 -13.60 10.60 9.44
N ASP A 2 -14.57 10.96 8.61
CA ASP A 2 -15.23 9.97 7.73
C ASP A 2 -14.17 9.29 6.85
N ILE A 3 -14.36 8.00 6.54
CA ILE A 3 -13.45 7.21 5.70
C ILE A 3 -13.27 7.85 4.33
N VAL A 4 -14.35 8.41 3.78
CA VAL A 4 -14.33 9.11 2.49
C VAL A 4 -13.40 10.32 2.54
N TYR A 5 -13.44 11.11 3.61
CA TYR A 5 -12.56 12.27 3.73
C TYR A 5 -11.11 11.86 3.94
N MET A 6 -10.85 10.78 4.68
CA MET A 6 -9.50 10.26 4.89
C MET A 6 -8.87 9.78 3.57
N HIS A 7 -9.59 8.98 2.78
CA HIS A 7 -9.09 8.52 1.48
C HIS A 7 -8.81 9.67 0.53
N ASN A 8 -9.71 10.66 0.47
CA ASN A 8 -9.50 11.85 -0.35
C ASN A 8 -8.30 12.67 0.12
N LEU A 9 -8.10 12.82 1.44
CA LEU A 9 -6.95 13.52 1.99
C LEU A 9 -5.64 12.81 1.59
N MET A 10 -5.56 11.48 1.76
CA MET A 10 -4.37 10.71 1.39
C MET A 10 -4.07 10.79 -0.09
N ASN A 11 -5.10 10.81 -0.95
CA ASN A 11 -4.91 10.96 -2.39
C ASN A 11 -4.37 12.36 -2.79
N LEU A 12 -4.62 13.38 -1.96
CA LEU A 12 -4.08 14.73 -2.14
C LEU A 12 -2.72 14.92 -1.44
N SER A 13 -2.34 14.05 -0.51
CA SER A 13 -1.05 14.09 0.17
C SER A 13 0.10 13.84 -0.81
N TYR A 14 1.28 14.37 -0.45
CA TYR A 14 2.52 14.10 -1.18
C TYR A 14 3.08 12.72 -0.81
N LEU A 15 3.13 12.42 0.48
CA LEU A 15 3.47 11.13 1.08
C LEU A 15 2.60 10.90 2.32
N VAL A 16 2.53 9.66 2.80
CA VAL A 16 1.85 9.30 4.06
C VAL A 16 2.84 8.63 5.02
N MET A 17 2.84 9.04 6.28
CA MET A 17 3.57 8.36 7.35
C MET A 17 2.55 7.67 8.26
N THR A 18 2.68 6.36 8.48
CA THR A 18 1.66 5.59 9.20
C THR A 18 2.22 4.34 9.87
N ASP A 19 1.62 3.92 10.97
CA ASP A 19 1.78 2.61 11.61
C ASP A 19 0.61 1.64 11.30
N SER A 20 -0.40 2.11 10.58
CA SER A 20 -1.60 1.34 10.22
C SER A 20 -1.31 0.35 9.11
N GLY A 21 -1.65 -0.93 9.33
CA GLY A 21 -1.55 -1.98 8.31
C GLY A 21 -2.49 -1.74 7.12
N GLY A 22 -3.73 -1.29 7.37
CA GLY A 22 -4.69 -1.03 6.28
C GLY A 22 -4.23 0.10 5.36
N LEU A 23 -3.66 1.16 5.92
CA LEU A 23 -3.16 2.28 5.11
C LEU A 23 -1.91 1.91 4.30
N GLN A 24 -1.11 0.94 4.76
CA GLN A 24 -0.02 0.38 3.97
C GLN A 24 -0.52 -0.31 2.69
N GLU A 25 -1.74 -0.85 2.69
CA GLU A 25 -2.33 -1.49 1.50
C GLU A 25 -3.04 -0.48 0.59
N GLU A 26 -3.74 0.48 1.19
CA GLU A 26 -4.60 1.43 0.48
C GLU A 26 -3.82 2.55 -0.21
N VAL A 27 -2.84 3.14 0.47
CA VAL A 27 -2.13 4.34 0.00
C VAL A 27 -1.29 4.08 -1.27
N PRO A 28 -0.62 2.93 -1.44
CA PRO A 28 0.05 2.61 -2.71
C PRO A 28 -0.89 2.58 -3.92
N SER A 29 -2.17 2.25 -3.74
CA SER A 29 -3.17 2.32 -4.82
C SER A 29 -3.42 3.74 -5.31
N MET A 30 -3.09 4.74 -4.49
CA MET A 30 -3.20 6.16 -4.81
C MET A 30 -1.89 6.73 -5.42
N GLY A 31 -0.89 5.87 -5.63
CA GLY A 31 0.42 6.27 -6.14
C GLY A 31 1.15 7.22 -5.19
N LYS A 32 1.06 6.98 -3.88
CA LYS A 32 1.72 7.81 -2.86
C LYS A 32 2.76 7.00 -2.09
N PRO A 33 3.97 7.55 -1.84
CA PRO A 33 4.94 6.90 -0.98
C PRO A 33 4.41 6.76 0.45
N VAL A 34 4.74 5.63 1.09
CA VAL A 34 4.39 5.35 2.47
C VAL A 34 5.65 5.10 3.31
N LEU A 35 5.83 5.91 4.36
CA LEU A 35 6.80 5.64 5.42
C LEU A 35 6.11 4.91 6.57
N VAL A 36 6.58 3.70 6.85
CA VAL A 36 6.02 2.85 7.89
C VAL A 36 6.73 3.13 9.20
N LEU A 37 5.98 3.63 10.19
CA LEU A 37 6.47 4.05 11.51
C LEU A 37 6.58 2.87 12.48
N ARG A 38 7.20 1.78 12.04
CA ARG A 38 7.40 0.54 12.80
C ARG A 38 8.77 -0.03 12.46
N ASN A 39 9.38 -0.75 13.42
CA ASN A 39 10.65 -1.44 13.19
C ASN A 39 10.49 -2.72 12.37
N VAL A 40 9.28 -3.27 12.33
CA VAL A 40 8.92 -4.47 11.58
C VAL A 40 7.54 -4.28 10.95
N THR A 41 7.28 -4.97 9.84
CA THR A 41 5.96 -4.97 9.19
C THR A 41 5.50 -6.40 8.92
N GLU A 42 4.20 -6.61 9.05
CA GLU A 42 3.46 -7.78 8.57
C GLU A 42 3.14 -7.73 7.06
N ARG A 43 3.67 -6.75 6.33
CA ARG A 43 3.51 -6.55 4.87
C ARG A 43 4.86 -6.48 4.14
N PRO A 44 5.73 -7.50 4.25
CA PRO A 44 7.05 -7.50 3.59
C PRO A 44 6.95 -7.28 2.07
N GLU A 45 5.89 -7.77 1.43
CA GLU A 45 5.64 -7.62 0.01
C GLU A 45 5.58 -6.16 -0.44
N GLY A 46 5.07 -5.25 0.41
CA GLY A 46 5.02 -3.82 0.10
C GLY A 46 6.38 -3.15 0.15
N VAL A 47 7.27 -3.62 1.03
CA VAL A 47 8.67 -3.17 1.13
C VAL A 47 9.47 -3.71 -0.06
N GLU A 48 9.31 -4.99 -0.38
CA GLU A 48 9.97 -5.64 -1.52
C GLU A 48 9.56 -5.02 -2.86
N ALA A 49 8.28 -4.68 -3.01
CA ALA A 49 7.78 -3.98 -4.20
C ALA A 49 8.27 -2.52 -4.31
N GLY A 50 8.80 -1.94 -3.22
CA GLY A 50 9.22 -0.54 -3.17
C GLY A 50 8.08 0.46 -2.93
N THR A 51 6.86 -0.01 -2.64
CA THR A 51 5.71 0.85 -2.31
C THR A 51 5.75 1.39 -0.88
N LEU A 52 6.44 0.67 0.02
CA LEU A 52 6.59 1.00 1.43
C LEU A 52 8.07 1.15 1.77
N LYS A 53 8.39 2.02 2.74
CA LYS A 53 9.71 2.10 3.35
C LYS A 53 9.59 2.07 4.87
N LEU A 54 10.28 1.14 5.53
CA LEU A 54 10.33 1.08 7.00
C LEU A 54 11.22 2.22 7.51
N ALA A 55 10.59 3.20 8.18
CA ALA A 55 11.30 4.34 8.77
C ALA A 55 11.62 4.11 10.27
N GLY A 56 11.12 3.03 10.86
CA GLY A 56 11.34 2.74 12.28
C GLY A 56 10.56 3.69 13.20
N VAL A 57 11.10 3.90 14.40
CA VAL A 57 10.53 4.78 15.43
C VAL A 57 11.52 5.84 15.92
N ASN A 58 12.71 5.89 15.31
CA ASN A 58 13.73 6.87 15.64
C ASN A 58 13.47 8.17 14.86
N GLU A 59 13.45 9.30 15.57
CA GLU A 59 13.15 10.61 14.98
C GLU A 59 14.11 10.99 13.84
N ASP A 60 15.41 10.76 14.03
CA ASP A 60 16.43 11.12 13.03
C ASP A 60 16.28 10.27 11.75
N GLU A 61 15.94 8.98 11.90
CA GLU A 61 15.68 8.08 10.77
C GLU A 61 14.41 8.50 10.04
N ILE A 62 13.30 8.72 10.75
CA ILE A 62 12.04 9.19 10.17
C ILE A 62 12.24 10.51 9.43
N TYR A 63 12.97 11.45 10.03
CA TYR A 63 13.28 12.74 9.43
C TYR A 63 14.11 12.58 8.15
N ALA A 64 15.18 11.78 8.18
CA ALA A 64 16.02 11.54 7.02
C ALA A 64 15.22 10.93 5.86
N GLU A 65 14.34 9.98 6.16
CA GLU A 65 13.51 9.30 5.17
C GLU A 65 12.45 10.21 4.55
N ALA A 66 11.77 11.00 5.38
CA ALA A 66 10.82 12.00 4.89
C ALA A 66 11.53 13.07 4.04
N LYS A 67 12.72 13.52 4.48
CA LYS A 67 13.52 14.51 3.77
C LYS A 67 13.99 14.00 2.41
N ASP A 68 14.45 12.75 2.31
CA ASP A 68 14.84 12.16 1.03
C ASP A 68 13.65 12.17 0.06
N LEU A 69 12.46 11.73 0.48
CA LEU A 69 11.29 11.75 -0.41
C LEU A 69 10.83 13.17 -0.81
N LEU A 70 11.04 14.16 0.04
CA LEU A 70 10.69 15.56 -0.24
C LEU A 70 11.70 16.25 -1.17
N ASP A 71 12.99 16.00 -0.99
CA ASP A 71 14.07 16.70 -1.68
C ASP A 71 14.60 15.94 -2.91
N ASN A 72 14.44 14.61 -2.94
CA ASN A 72 14.94 13.73 -3.99
C ASN A 72 13.79 13.19 -4.84
N LYS A 73 13.63 13.79 -6.01
CA LYS A 73 12.58 13.43 -6.97
C LYS A 73 12.71 11.99 -7.48
N GLU A 74 13.93 11.48 -7.63
CA GLU A 74 14.16 10.10 -8.09
C GLU A 74 13.68 9.08 -7.06
N SER A 75 14.04 9.24 -5.78
CA SER A 75 13.54 8.41 -4.69
C SER A 75 12.01 8.39 -4.63
N TYR A 76 11.39 9.57 -4.78
CA TYR A 76 9.93 9.71 -4.81
C TYR A 76 9.32 8.95 -5.99
N ASP A 77 9.82 9.18 -7.20
CA ASP A 77 9.27 8.61 -8.43
C ASP A 77 9.38 7.08 -8.47
N ILE A 78 10.45 6.52 -7.89
CA ILE A 78 10.59 5.07 -7.74
C ILE A 78 9.43 4.48 -6.92
N MET A 79 9.10 5.09 -5.78
CA MET A 79 8.02 4.60 -4.92
C MET A 79 6.64 4.81 -5.54
N VAL A 80 6.42 5.92 -6.27
CA VAL A 80 5.14 6.17 -6.96
C VAL A 80 4.93 5.23 -8.13
N ALA A 81 5.99 4.88 -8.86
CA ALA A 81 5.92 3.96 -10.00
C ALA A 81 5.81 2.49 -9.57
N ALA A 82 6.09 2.17 -8.30
CA ALA A 82 6.00 0.82 -7.78
C ALA A 82 4.56 0.29 -7.86
N LYS A 83 4.40 -0.92 -8.40
CA LYS A 83 3.10 -1.57 -8.49
C LYS A 83 2.64 -1.99 -7.11
N ASN A 84 1.39 -1.67 -6.75
CA ASN A 84 0.78 -2.16 -5.53
C ASN A 84 0.72 -3.71 -5.53
N PRO A 85 1.44 -4.40 -4.62
CA PRO A 85 1.43 -5.86 -4.56
C PRO A 85 0.14 -6.41 -3.93
N PHE A 86 -0.64 -5.60 -3.22
CA PHE A 86 -1.79 -6.05 -2.43
C PHE A 86 -3.06 -6.25 -3.26
N GLY A 87 -3.13 -5.69 -4.47
CA GLY A 87 -4.27 -5.89 -5.34
C GLY A 87 -4.40 -4.89 -6.46
N ASP A 88 -5.38 -5.14 -7.32
CA ASP A 88 -5.76 -4.33 -8.47
C ASP A 88 -7.19 -3.75 -8.35
N GLY A 89 -7.81 -3.89 -7.17
CA GLY A 89 -9.17 -3.44 -6.90
C GLY A 89 -10.28 -4.46 -7.20
N TYR A 90 -9.96 -5.65 -7.73
CA TYR A 90 -10.95 -6.67 -8.10
C TYR A 90 -10.98 -7.89 -7.15
N ALA A 91 -10.50 -7.71 -5.91
CA ALA A 91 -10.49 -8.78 -4.91
C ALA A 91 -11.91 -9.32 -4.63
N ALA A 92 -12.91 -8.44 -4.54
CA ALA A 92 -14.30 -8.83 -4.29
C ALA A 92 -14.85 -9.76 -5.38
N ASP A 93 -14.62 -9.45 -6.65
CA ASP A 93 -15.06 -10.27 -7.77
C ASP A 93 -14.38 -11.65 -7.74
N ARG A 94 -13.07 -11.70 -7.48
CA ARG A 94 -12.33 -12.97 -7.34
C ARG A 94 -12.85 -13.82 -6.18
N ILE A 95 -13.18 -13.20 -5.05
CA ILE A 95 -13.75 -13.90 -3.88
C ILE A 95 -15.13 -14.48 -4.23
N VAL A 96 -16.00 -13.70 -4.88
CA VAL A 96 -17.32 -14.18 -5.32
C VAL A 96 -17.16 -15.38 -6.26
N GLU A 97 -16.26 -15.30 -7.22
CA GLU A 97 -15.99 -16.39 -8.16
C GLU A 97 -15.42 -17.64 -7.47
N ALA A 98 -14.57 -17.48 -6.45
CA ALA A 98 -14.05 -18.58 -5.66
C ALA A 98 -15.16 -19.29 -4.87
N ILE A 99 -16.08 -18.51 -4.28
CA ILE A 99 -17.26 -19.04 -3.58
C ILE A 99 -18.15 -19.82 -4.56
N ARG A 100 -18.42 -19.27 -5.75
CA ARG A 100 -19.23 -19.93 -6.78
C ARG A 100 -18.60 -21.25 -7.22
N TYR A 101 -17.28 -21.29 -7.39
CA TYR A 101 -16.56 -22.53 -7.69
C TYR A 101 -16.70 -23.56 -6.56
N TYR A 102 -16.52 -23.15 -5.30
CA TYR A 102 -16.64 -24.04 -4.14
C TYR A 102 -18.02 -24.71 -4.04
N PHE A 103 -19.09 -23.97 -4.34
CA PHE A 103 -20.47 -24.49 -4.33
C PHE A 103 -20.90 -25.15 -5.66
N GLY A 104 -19.99 -25.32 -6.63
CA GLY A 104 -20.29 -25.97 -7.91
C GLY A 104 -21.16 -25.14 -8.87
N LEU A 105 -21.33 -23.84 -8.61
CA LEU A 105 -22.03 -22.89 -9.49
C LEU A 105 -21.13 -22.39 -10.63
N ARG A 106 -19.84 -22.71 -10.59
CA ARG A 106 -18.84 -22.49 -11.62
C ARG A 106 -18.03 -23.79 -11.80
N LYS A 107 -17.64 -24.11 -13.03
CA LYS A 107 -16.88 -25.33 -13.35
C LYS A 107 -15.38 -25.19 -13.06
N ASP A 108 -14.79 -24.05 -13.41
CA ASP A 108 -13.35 -23.82 -13.33
C ASP A 108 -13.02 -22.91 -12.15
N ARG A 109 -11.90 -23.19 -11.46
CA ARG A 109 -11.39 -22.34 -10.38
C ARG A 109 -10.97 -20.98 -10.96
N PRO A 110 -11.29 -19.84 -10.33
CA PRO A 110 -10.70 -18.56 -10.72
C PRO A 110 -9.18 -18.59 -10.57
N GLU A 111 -8.48 -17.86 -11.44
CA GLU A 111 -7.03 -17.67 -11.35
C GLU A 111 -6.67 -16.84 -10.12
N ASP A 112 -5.49 -17.12 -9.57
CA ASP A 112 -4.92 -16.30 -8.51
C ASP A 112 -4.48 -14.94 -9.09
N TYR A 113 -4.46 -13.91 -8.24
CA TYR A 113 -3.93 -12.58 -8.59
C TYR A 113 -2.41 -12.57 -8.51
#